data_AF-A0A672IMH1-F1
#
_entry.id   AF-A0A672IMH1-F1
#
_cell.length_a   1.000
_cell.length_b   1.000
_cell.length_c   1.000
_cell.angle_alpha   90.00
_cell.angle_beta   90.00
_cell.angle_gamma   90.00
#
_symmetry.space_group_name_H-M   'P 1'
#
loop_
_entity.id
_entity.type
_entity.pdbx_description
1 polymer ?
#
loop_
_entity_poly.entity_id
_entity_poly.type
_entity_poly.pdbx_seq_one_letter_code
_entity_poly.pdbx_strand_id
1 'polypeptide(L)'
;SISDDLHYLEVRMREGASKLLAASSQRGQALEASKSLLTCNARILALLGQLQKMRKAQILQRVGHRSDGTQVPSEDPAPCAGKVAISDLRIPLMWKDSEYFKNKGELHRCAVFCLLQCGTEIQDTGVVMVDRTLTDVCFEDIIIFDNVGPDFELRVELYSTREVEDFPPGAVGQRRGVRLGGSLGSSSGRKIRATFQSATLCGYISTGGDVRPGSLSPPLFPYLSALGPKYSLLAHTTLTIKHVQEAFKTHDLSLSATEQNPFWLPLYRSMCCRLVAQPLCMIQPVISGPLKVKVTRFSHVLLFICKYSDV
;
A
#
# COMPACT_ATOMS: atom_id res chain seq x y z
N SER A 1 -12.98 7.34 -16.47
CA SER A 1 -13.79 6.48 -15.58
C SER A 1 -13.39 6.79 -14.14
N ILE A 2 -14.20 6.46 -13.12
CA ILE A 2 -13.86 6.76 -11.70
C ILE A 2 -12.46 6.25 -11.33
N SER A 3 -12.06 5.07 -11.84
CA SER A 3 -10.74 4.50 -11.63
C SER A 3 -9.60 5.30 -12.27
N ASP A 4 -9.84 5.96 -13.42
CA ASP A 4 -8.83 6.82 -14.06
C ASP A 4 -8.63 8.12 -13.26
N ASP A 5 -9.70 8.68 -12.72
CA ASP A 5 -9.66 9.90 -11.91
C ASP A 5 -8.96 9.65 -10.57
N LEU A 6 -9.23 8.49 -9.94
CA LEU A 6 -8.54 8.08 -8.72
C LEU A 6 -7.04 7.84 -8.98
N HIS A 7 -6.69 7.18 -10.09
CA HIS A 7 -5.30 7.02 -10.49
C HIS A 7 -4.61 8.37 -10.71
N TYR A 8 -5.28 9.32 -11.36
CA TYR A 8 -4.75 10.67 -11.55
C TYR A 8 -4.48 11.37 -10.21
N LEU A 9 -5.42 11.28 -9.26
CA LEU A 9 -5.27 11.86 -7.94
C LEU A 9 -4.06 11.27 -7.20
N GLU A 10 -3.90 9.95 -7.22
CA GLU A 10 -2.76 9.26 -6.59
C GLU A 10 -1.41 9.68 -7.21
N VAL A 11 -1.35 9.84 -8.54
CA VAL A 11 -0.15 10.37 -9.21
C VAL A 11 0.18 11.79 -8.73
N ARG A 12 -0.83 12.64 -8.54
CA ARG A 12 -0.63 13.99 -7.99
C ARG A 12 -0.21 13.98 -6.53
N MET A 13 -0.75 13.08 -5.71
CA MET A 13 -0.30 12.89 -4.32
C MET A 13 1.15 12.45 -4.27
N ARG A 14 1.56 11.48 -5.11
CA ARG A 14 2.95 11.03 -5.26
C ARG A 14 3.90 12.18 -5.63
N GLU A 15 3.53 13.03 -6.58
CA GLU A 15 4.31 14.21 -6.95
C GLU A 15 4.44 15.20 -5.78
N GLY A 16 3.36 15.40 -5.03
CA GLY A 16 3.34 16.22 -3.82
C GLY A 16 4.29 15.67 -2.75
N ALA A 17 4.17 14.40 -2.42
CA ALA A 17 5.04 13.70 -1.46
C ALA A 17 6.52 13.79 -1.87
N SER A 18 6.83 13.64 -3.17
CA SER A 18 8.20 13.76 -3.67
C SER A 18 8.78 15.16 -3.46
N LYS A 19 7.97 16.21 -3.70
CA LYS A 19 8.39 17.59 -3.46
C LYS A 19 8.54 17.90 -1.99
N LEU A 20 7.63 17.40 -1.15
CA LEU A 20 7.72 17.52 0.31
C LEU A 20 8.99 16.85 0.83
N LEU A 21 9.31 15.65 0.34
CA LEU A 21 10.52 14.94 0.71
C LEU A 21 11.78 15.74 0.36
N ALA A 22 11.83 16.30 -0.85
CA ALA A 22 12.96 17.12 -1.30
C ALA A 22 13.09 18.46 -0.54
N ALA A 23 11.98 19.00 -0.02
CA ALA A 23 11.95 20.23 0.77
C ALA A 23 12.08 20.00 2.29
N SER A 24 11.99 18.75 2.75
CA SER A 24 11.98 18.40 4.16
C SER A 24 13.33 18.74 4.80
N SER A 25 13.30 19.66 5.75
CA SER A 25 14.46 19.98 6.59
C SER A 25 14.41 19.23 7.92
N GLN A 26 13.20 18.85 8.36
CA GLN A 26 12.99 18.07 9.58
C GLN A 26 12.88 16.59 9.24
N ARG A 27 13.43 15.78 10.15
CA ARG A 27 13.45 14.33 10.00
C ARG A 27 12.06 13.70 9.97
N GLY A 28 11.20 14.05 10.92
CA GLY A 28 9.83 13.52 10.98
C GLY A 28 9.06 13.80 9.70
N GLN A 29 9.21 15.01 9.14
CA GLN A 29 8.61 15.37 7.85
C GLN A 29 9.16 14.52 6.71
N ALA A 30 10.46 14.27 6.66
CA ALA A 30 11.07 13.42 5.64
C ALA A 30 10.60 11.95 5.75
N LEU A 31 10.44 11.43 6.98
CA LEU A 31 9.91 10.09 7.22
C LEU A 31 8.46 9.95 6.75
N GLU A 32 7.60 10.90 7.10
CA GLU A 32 6.19 10.90 6.67
C GLU A 32 6.04 11.12 5.16
N ALA A 33 6.84 12.00 4.56
CA ALA A 33 6.85 12.21 3.12
C ALA A 33 7.33 10.95 2.37
N SER A 34 8.32 10.24 2.90
CA SER A 34 8.80 8.97 2.34
C SER A 34 7.76 7.85 2.48
N LYS A 35 7.09 7.74 3.64
CA LYS A 35 5.95 6.83 3.83
C LYS A 35 4.87 7.11 2.80
N SER A 36 4.44 8.37 2.70
CA SER A 36 3.41 8.82 1.76
C SER A 36 3.79 8.46 0.32
N LEU A 37 5.05 8.66 -0.06
CA LEU A 37 5.54 8.30 -1.39
C LEU A 37 5.46 6.79 -1.65
N LEU A 38 5.81 5.97 -0.67
CA LEU A 38 5.71 4.50 -0.76
C LEU A 38 4.25 4.06 -0.90
N THR A 39 3.36 4.55 -0.04
CA THR A 39 1.93 4.24 -0.08
C THR A 39 1.30 4.65 -1.41
N CYS A 40 1.56 5.87 -1.90
CA CYS A 40 1.05 6.34 -3.19
C CYS A 40 1.56 5.46 -4.35
N ASN A 41 2.84 5.07 -4.35
CA ASN A 41 3.37 4.17 -5.37
C ASN A 41 2.64 2.82 -5.38
N ALA A 42 2.38 2.26 -4.19
CA ALA A 42 1.66 0.99 -4.05
C ALA A 42 0.21 1.13 -4.58
N ARG A 43 -0.49 2.21 -4.21
CA ARG A 43 -1.85 2.53 -4.70
C ARG A 43 -1.90 2.68 -6.22
N ILE A 44 -0.97 3.43 -6.81
CA ILE A 44 -0.88 3.61 -8.27
C ILE A 44 -0.71 2.25 -8.96
N LEU A 45 0.18 1.39 -8.46
CA LEU A 45 0.41 0.07 -9.02
C LEU A 45 -0.84 -0.82 -8.93
N ALA A 46 -1.55 -0.79 -7.80
CA ALA A 46 -2.81 -1.54 -7.63
C ALA A 46 -3.89 -1.06 -8.61
N LEU A 47 -4.07 0.26 -8.75
CA LEU A 47 -5.03 0.86 -9.67
C LEU A 47 -4.71 0.54 -11.13
N LEU A 48 -3.43 0.64 -11.53
CA LEU A 48 -2.99 0.26 -12.86
C LEU A 48 -3.26 -1.23 -13.14
N GLY A 49 -3.00 -2.10 -12.16
CA GLY A 49 -3.32 -3.53 -12.25
C GLY A 49 -4.81 -3.77 -12.46
N GLN A 50 -5.67 -3.04 -11.74
CA GLN A 50 -7.13 -3.12 -11.90
C GLN A 50 -7.59 -2.65 -13.30
N LEU A 51 -7.10 -1.49 -13.76
CA LEU A 51 -7.41 -0.96 -15.09
C LEU A 51 -6.98 -1.92 -16.21
N GLN A 52 -5.81 -2.56 -16.05
CA GLN A 52 -5.34 -3.58 -16.99
C GLN A 52 -6.25 -4.82 -17.01
N LYS A 53 -6.72 -5.30 -15.85
CA LYS A 53 -7.68 -6.41 -15.76
C LYS A 53 -9.00 -6.07 -16.46
N MET A 54 -9.54 -4.88 -16.21
CA MET A 54 -10.77 -4.40 -16.85
C MET A 54 -10.63 -4.31 -18.37
N ARG A 55 -9.52 -3.75 -18.86
CA ARG A 55 -9.25 -3.66 -20.30
C ARG A 55 -9.16 -5.05 -20.94
N LYS A 56 -8.50 -6.01 -20.30
CA LYS A 56 -8.44 -7.41 -20.79
C LYS A 56 -9.83 -8.04 -20.87
N ALA A 57 -10.67 -7.87 -19.84
CA ALA A 57 -12.04 -8.38 -19.83
C ALA A 57 -12.89 -7.77 -20.97
N GLN A 58 -12.79 -6.46 -21.20
CA GLN A 58 -13.49 -5.79 -22.30
C GLN A 58 -13.05 -6.29 -23.68
N ILE A 59 -11.75 -6.56 -23.88
CA ILE A 59 -11.23 -7.13 -25.13
C ILE A 59 -11.79 -8.55 -25.33
N LEU A 60 -11.75 -9.39 -24.28
CA LEU A 60 -12.28 -10.76 -24.36
C LEU A 60 -13.78 -10.77 -24.66
N GLN A 61 -14.57 -9.88 -24.06
CA GLN A 61 -16.00 -9.75 -24.37
C GLN A 61 -16.25 -9.32 -25.82
N ARG A 62 -15.45 -8.39 -26.37
CA ARG A 62 -15.56 -7.97 -27.78
C ARG A 62 -15.16 -9.06 -28.77
N VAL A 63 -14.23 -9.94 -28.40
CA VAL A 63 -13.80 -11.07 -29.23
C VAL A 63 -14.79 -12.25 -29.13
N GLY A 64 -15.38 -12.48 -27.95
CA GLY A 64 -16.36 -13.55 -27.70
C GLY A 64 -17.74 -13.32 -28.32
N HIS A 65 -18.08 -12.10 -28.75
CA HIS A 65 -19.39 -11.77 -29.34
C HIS A 65 -19.58 -12.25 -30.80
N ARG A 66 -18.67 -13.09 -31.33
CA ARG A 66 -18.78 -13.73 -32.64
C ARG A 66 -19.23 -15.19 -32.59
N SER A 67 -19.50 -15.73 -31.41
CA SER A 67 -19.95 -17.12 -31.24
C SER A 67 -21.31 -17.11 -30.55
N ASP A 68 -22.35 -17.31 -31.35
CA ASP A 68 -23.70 -17.64 -30.92
C ASP A 68 -23.68 -18.92 -30.08
N GLY A 69 -24.33 -18.89 -28.92
CA GLY A 69 -24.28 -19.98 -27.95
C GLY A 69 -24.77 -19.53 -26.58
N THR A 70 -26.08 -19.69 -26.37
CA THR A 70 -26.84 -19.51 -25.13
C THR A 70 -26.04 -19.96 -23.89
N GLN A 71 -25.39 -19.02 -23.21
CA GLN A 71 -24.83 -19.24 -21.88
C GLN A 71 -25.98 -19.12 -20.88
N VAL A 72 -26.42 -20.27 -20.36
CA VAL A 72 -27.27 -20.31 -19.16
C VAL A 72 -26.47 -19.67 -18.02
N PRO A 73 -26.93 -18.57 -17.41
CA PRO A 73 -26.26 -18.02 -16.25
C PRO A 73 -26.27 -19.10 -15.17
N SER A 74 -25.10 -19.48 -14.65
CA SER A 74 -25.03 -20.21 -13.39
C SER A 74 -25.68 -19.33 -12.33
N GLU A 75 -26.93 -19.62 -11.96
CA GLU A 75 -27.74 -18.87 -10.99
C GLU A 75 -27.30 -19.09 -9.53
N ASP A 76 -26.02 -19.39 -9.29
CA ASP A 76 -25.51 -19.35 -7.93
C ASP A 76 -25.38 -17.87 -7.53
N PRO A 77 -26.13 -17.40 -6.53
CA PRO A 77 -26.05 -16.02 -6.11
C PRO A 77 -24.62 -15.71 -5.64
N ALA A 78 -24.06 -14.61 -6.14
CA ALA A 78 -22.74 -14.16 -5.72
C ALA A 78 -22.72 -13.99 -4.18
N PRO A 79 -21.63 -14.40 -3.51
CA PRO A 79 -21.52 -14.26 -2.07
C PRO A 79 -21.66 -12.80 -1.65
N CYS A 80 -22.25 -12.56 -0.47
CA CYS A 80 -22.39 -11.22 0.04
C CYS A 80 -21.01 -10.61 0.36
N ALA A 81 -20.80 -9.36 -0.08
CA ALA A 81 -19.68 -8.57 0.39
C ALA A 81 -19.89 -8.11 1.85
N GLY A 82 -18.83 -7.64 2.47
CA GLY A 82 -18.82 -7.15 3.84
C GLY A 82 -17.76 -6.09 4.08
N LYS A 83 -17.57 -5.78 5.36
CA LYS A 83 -16.44 -4.98 5.85
C LYS A 83 -15.45 -5.90 6.55
N VAL A 84 -14.17 -5.63 6.41
CA VAL A 84 -13.11 -6.28 7.19
C VAL A 84 -12.36 -5.20 7.95
N ALA A 85 -12.21 -5.38 9.26
CA ALA A 85 -11.49 -4.43 10.10
C ALA A 85 -10.37 -5.13 10.88
N ILE A 86 -9.23 -4.47 10.96
CA ILE A 86 -8.07 -4.90 11.74
C ILE A 86 -7.72 -3.82 12.78
N SER A 87 -7.43 -4.27 13.99
CA SER A 87 -7.12 -3.42 15.15
C SER A 87 -6.11 -4.11 16.07
N ASP A 88 -5.57 -3.36 17.04
CA ASP A 88 -4.61 -3.82 18.04
C ASP A 88 -3.39 -4.50 17.41
N LEU A 89 -2.87 -3.94 16.32
CA LEU A 89 -1.72 -4.52 15.61
C LEU A 89 -0.46 -4.34 16.46
N ARG A 90 0.12 -5.45 16.90
CA ARG A 90 1.31 -5.52 17.75
C ARG A 90 2.32 -6.48 17.18
N ILE A 91 3.59 -6.07 17.09
CA ILE A 91 4.67 -6.89 16.54
C ILE A 91 5.77 -7.02 17.61
N PRO A 92 5.90 -8.18 18.27
CA PRO A 92 6.88 -8.37 19.32
C PRO A 92 8.33 -8.36 18.79
N LEU A 93 9.22 -7.72 19.56
CA LEU A 93 10.63 -7.51 19.26
C LEU A 93 11.51 -8.43 20.12
N MET A 94 12.57 -8.99 19.56
CA MET A 94 13.47 -9.96 20.21
C MET A 94 14.89 -9.42 20.39
N TRP A 95 15.06 -8.40 21.21
CA TRP A 95 16.38 -7.84 21.49
C TRP A 95 17.30 -8.87 22.16
N LYS A 96 18.56 -8.97 21.71
CA LYS A 96 19.56 -9.82 22.37
C LYS A 96 20.07 -9.13 23.63
N ASP A 97 20.40 -9.89 24.68
CA ASP A 97 21.00 -9.33 25.91
C ASP A 97 22.25 -8.49 25.61
N SER A 98 23.07 -8.91 24.64
CA SER A 98 24.24 -8.15 24.21
C SER A 98 23.89 -6.77 23.66
N GLU A 99 22.75 -6.63 22.98
CA GLU A 99 22.27 -5.35 22.42
C GLU A 99 21.67 -4.45 23.51
N TYR A 100 21.06 -5.06 24.52
CA TYR A 100 20.52 -4.36 25.68
C TYR A 100 21.64 -3.79 26.58
N PHE A 101 22.65 -4.60 26.92
CA PHE A 101 23.65 -4.25 27.94
C PHE A 101 24.95 -3.61 27.41
N LYS A 102 25.36 -3.85 26.15
CA LYS A 102 26.72 -3.46 25.70
C LYS A 102 26.80 -2.11 24.97
N ASN A 103 25.70 -1.58 24.45
CA ASN A 103 25.72 -0.33 23.67
C ASN A 103 25.31 0.89 24.54
N LYS A 104 26.20 1.39 25.40
CA LYS A 104 25.91 2.53 26.29
C LYS A 104 25.70 3.89 25.60
N GLY A 105 25.65 3.97 24.27
CA GLY A 105 25.53 5.25 23.54
C GLY A 105 24.73 5.21 22.24
N GLU A 106 24.84 4.15 21.43
CA GLU A 106 24.10 4.04 20.15
C GLU A 106 22.76 3.33 20.36
N LEU A 107 21.65 4.07 20.26
CA LEU A 107 20.32 3.47 20.14
C LEU A 107 20.13 3.13 18.66
N HIS A 108 20.01 1.84 18.33
CA HIS A 108 19.52 1.46 17.00
C HIS A 108 18.08 1.92 16.89
N ARG A 109 17.89 3.11 16.31
CA ARG A 109 16.58 3.67 16.07
C ARG A 109 16.16 3.34 14.65
N CYS A 110 14.96 2.84 14.50
CA CYS A 110 14.33 2.63 13.20
C CYS A 110 12.96 3.29 13.21
N ALA A 111 12.57 3.85 12.08
CA ALA A 111 11.18 4.21 11.85
C ALA A 111 10.49 3.03 11.16
N VAL A 112 9.30 2.66 11.64
CA VAL A 112 8.51 1.58 11.09
C VAL A 112 7.07 2.00 10.86
N PHE A 113 6.43 1.40 9.85
CA PHE A 113 4.98 1.48 9.65
C PHE A 113 4.52 0.22 8.91
N CYS A 114 3.22 -0.03 8.93
CA CYS A 114 2.61 -1.12 8.17
C CYS A 114 1.84 -0.59 6.97
N LEU A 115 1.98 -1.29 5.84
CA LEU A 115 1.11 -1.15 4.67
C LEU A 115 0.15 -2.34 4.66
N LEU A 116 -1.15 -2.05 4.56
CA LEU A 116 -2.21 -3.04 4.57
C LEU A 116 -2.95 -3.00 3.23
N GLN A 117 -3.01 -4.13 2.55
CA GLN A 117 -3.66 -4.26 1.25
C GLN A 117 -4.77 -5.31 1.32
N CYS A 118 -5.97 -4.92 0.92
CA CYS A 118 -7.08 -5.84 0.71
C CYS A 118 -7.65 -5.61 -0.70
N GLY A 119 -7.41 -6.56 -1.61
CA GLY A 119 -7.74 -6.39 -3.03
C GLY A 119 -7.00 -5.21 -3.66
N THR A 120 -7.74 -4.19 -4.10
CA THR A 120 -7.20 -2.97 -4.71
C THR A 120 -7.06 -1.81 -3.73
N GLU A 121 -7.64 -1.95 -2.53
CA GLU A 121 -7.58 -0.93 -1.49
C GLU A 121 -6.31 -1.10 -0.66
N ILE A 122 -5.61 0.01 -0.42
CA ILE A 122 -4.35 0.04 0.33
C ILE A 122 -4.43 1.16 1.36
N GLN A 123 -4.24 0.81 2.63
CA GLN A 123 -4.15 1.73 3.76
C GLN A 123 -2.82 1.55 4.49
N ASP A 124 -2.42 2.52 5.29
CA ASP A 124 -1.16 2.53 6.03
C ASP A 124 -1.38 2.98 7.47
N THR A 125 -0.49 2.59 8.37
CA THR A 125 -0.50 3.01 9.78
C THR A 125 0.29 4.29 10.00
N GLY A 126 0.25 4.81 11.23
CA GLY A 126 1.23 5.80 11.71
C GLY A 126 2.69 5.28 11.64
N VAL A 127 3.65 6.21 11.55
CA VAL A 127 5.07 5.89 11.73
C VAL A 127 5.39 5.79 13.23
N VAL A 128 6.02 4.69 13.63
CA VAL A 128 6.47 4.45 15.00
C VAL A 128 8.00 4.43 15.03
N MET A 129 8.58 5.15 15.98
CA MET A 129 10.02 5.10 16.25
C MET A 129 10.31 3.93 17.19
N VAL A 130 11.20 3.04 16.77
CA VAL A 130 11.54 1.82 17.48
C VAL A 130 12.97 1.92 17.97
N ASP A 131 13.17 1.69 19.27
CA ASP A 131 14.46 1.49 19.88
C ASP A 131 14.43 0.30 20.84
N ARG A 132 15.59 -0.02 21.44
CA ARG A 132 15.77 -1.15 22.36
C ARG A 132 14.91 -1.12 23.63
N THR A 133 14.25 0.00 23.93
CA THR A 133 13.39 0.11 25.11
C THR A 133 12.02 -0.50 24.86
N LEU A 134 11.63 -0.67 23.59
CA LEU A 134 10.35 -1.27 23.22
C LEU A 134 10.44 -2.79 23.19
N THR A 135 9.49 -3.46 23.82
CA THR A 135 9.31 -4.91 23.66
C THR A 135 8.49 -5.25 22.42
N ASP A 136 7.70 -4.29 21.92
CA ASP A 136 6.78 -4.49 20.82
C ASP A 136 6.57 -3.20 20.05
N VAL A 137 6.30 -3.32 18.75
CA VAL A 137 5.78 -2.23 17.93
C VAL A 137 4.26 -2.30 17.98
N CYS A 138 3.61 -1.24 18.46
CA CYS A 138 2.16 -1.16 18.55
C CYS A 138 1.63 -0.07 17.61
N PHE A 139 0.57 -0.39 16.86
CA PHE A 139 -0.17 0.57 16.05
C PHE A 139 -1.59 0.73 16.62
N GLU A 140 -1.98 1.97 16.90
CA GLU A 140 -3.29 2.31 17.46
C GLU A 140 -4.40 2.39 16.39
N ASP A 141 -4.00 2.36 15.11
CA ASP A 141 -4.89 2.49 13.98
C ASP A 141 -5.94 1.35 13.93
N ILE A 142 -7.21 1.72 13.71
CA ILE A 142 -8.27 0.79 13.32
C ILE A 142 -8.49 0.98 11.82
N ILE A 143 -8.12 -0.03 11.04
CA ILE A 143 -8.15 0.02 9.58
C ILE A 143 -9.34 -0.80 9.11
N ILE A 144 -10.21 -0.19 8.30
CA ILE A 144 -11.45 -0.80 7.81
C ILE A 144 -11.43 -0.79 6.28
N PHE A 145 -11.65 -1.96 5.69
CA PHE A 145 -11.82 -2.16 4.26
C PHE A 145 -13.30 -2.44 3.96
N ASP A 146 -13.85 -1.73 2.99
CA ASP A 146 -15.26 -1.82 2.59
C ASP A 146 -15.44 -2.69 1.34
N ASN A 147 -16.64 -3.26 1.18
CA ASN A 147 -17.03 -4.03 0.01
C ASN A 147 -16.08 -5.22 -0.31
N VAL A 148 -15.70 -5.95 0.73
CA VAL A 148 -14.75 -7.07 0.68
C VAL A 148 -15.53 -8.39 0.56
N GLY A 149 -15.15 -9.24 -0.40
CA GLY A 149 -15.71 -10.58 -0.57
C GLY A 149 -15.22 -11.59 0.49
N PRO A 150 -15.84 -12.77 0.61
CA PRO A 150 -15.44 -13.78 1.61
C PRO A 150 -14.08 -14.45 1.31
N ASP A 151 -13.61 -14.36 0.07
CA ASP A 151 -12.34 -14.90 -0.42
C ASP A 151 -11.17 -13.90 -0.27
N PHE A 152 -11.34 -12.88 0.57
CA PHE A 152 -10.34 -11.83 0.72
C PHE A 152 -9.00 -12.35 1.24
N GLU A 153 -7.95 -11.69 0.75
CA GLU A 153 -6.59 -11.79 1.27
C GLU A 153 -6.16 -10.40 1.74
N LEU A 154 -6.07 -10.23 3.05
CA LEU A 154 -5.53 -9.04 3.68
C LEU A 154 -4.03 -9.23 3.89
N ARG A 155 -3.23 -8.57 3.05
CA ARG A 155 -1.77 -8.57 3.17
C ARG A 155 -1.33 -7.45 4.11
N VAL A 156 -0.54 -7.79 5.11
CA VAL A 156 0.08 -6.84 6.04
C VAL A 156 1.59 -6.86 5.81
N GLU A 157 2.17 -5.71 5.50
CA GLU A 157 3.59 -5.55 5.19
C GLU A 157 4.22 -4.55 6.16
N LEU A 158 5.20 -5.01 6.95
CA LEU A 158 5.97 -4.17 7.85
C LEU A 158 7.17 -3.58 7.10
N TYR A 159 7.23 -2.27 7.05
CA TYR A 159 8.34 -1.52 6.47
C TYR A 159 9.20 -0.89 7.57
N SER A 160 10.50 -0.87 7.34
CA SER A 160 11.48 -0.26 8.25
C SER A 160 12.48 0.59 7.49
N THR A 161 12.96 1.65 8.13
CA THR A 161 14.10 2.44 7.67
C THR A 161 15.03 2.75 8.84
N ARG A 162 16.34 2.64 8.60
CA ARG A 162 17.34 2.99 9.61
C ARG A 162 17.27 4.49 9.86
N GLU A 163 17.22 4.88 11.12
CA GLU A 163 17.53 6.24 11.47
C GLU A 163 19.05 6.45 11.43
N VAL A 164 19.53 7.08 10.35
CA VAL A 164 20.90 7.61 10.30
C VAL A 164 20.96 8.83 11.22
N GLU A 165 21.79 8.77 12.25
CA GLU A 165 22.08 9.90 13.14
C GLU A 165 22.83 10.98 12.35
N ASP A 166 22.37 12.21 12.48
CA ASP A 166 22.84 13.48 11.89
C ASP A 166 22.92 13.60 10.36
N PHE A 167 22.09 14.51 9.83
CA PHE A 167 22.54 15.34 8.72
C PHE A 167 23.78 16.09 9.20
N PRO A 168 24.92 16.07 8.49
CA PRO A 168 26.05 16.89 8.89
C PRO A 168 25.59 18.35 9.05
N PRO A 169 25.98 19.04 10.14
CA PRO A 169 25.61 20.43 10.35
C PRO A 169 26.03 21.22 9.11
N GLY A 170 25.08 21.99 8.60
CA GLY A 170 25.05 22.44 7.22
C GLY A 170 26.40 22.81 6.62
N ALA A 171 26.62 22.35 5.39
CA ALA A 171 27.48 23.06 4.46
C ALA A 171 26.80 24.42 4.16
N VAL A 172 27.00 25.38 5.07
CA VAL A 172 26.86 26.79 4.77
C VAL A 172 27.80 27.10 3.62
N GLY A 173 27.23 27.35 2.45
CA GLY A 173 27.87 28.10 1.37
C GLY A 173 28.84 27.33 0.47
N GLN A 174 28.34 26.84 -0.67
CA GLN A 174 28.90 27.25 -1.97
C GLN A 174 27.76 27.36 -2.99
N ARG A 175 27.05 28.50 -2.95
CA ARG A 175 26.48 29.03 -4.19
C ARG A 175 27.67 29.37 -5.09
N ARG A 176 28.08 28.44 -5.95
CA ARG A 176 28.96 28.75 -7.07
C ARG A 176 28.20 29.71 -7.97
N GLY A 177 28.47 30.99 -7.79
CA GLY A 177 28.08 32.04 -8.71
C GLY A 177 28.79 31.81 -10.03
N VAL A 178 28.09 31.22 -10.99
CA VAL A 178 28.45 31.41 -12.39
C VAL A 178 27.92 32.79 -12.78
N ARG A 179 28.82 33.76 -12.73
CA ARG A 179 28.65 35.04 -13.41
C ARG A 179 28.64 34.75 -14.90
N LEU A 180 27.46 34.83 -15.53
CA LEU A 180 27.36 35.11 -16.96
C LEU A 180 26.82 36.52 -17.09
N GLY A 181 27.67 37.40 -17.60
CA GLY A 181 27.33 38.78 -17.91
C GLY A 181 26.29 38.88 -19.02
N GLY A 182 25.50 39.93 -18.90
CA GLY A 182 24.62 40.61 -19.86
C GLY A 182 24.28 39.98 -21.21
N SER A 183 22.99 39.98 -21.54
CA SER A 183 22.47 40.97 -22.50
C SER A 183 20.96 41.14 -22.38
N LEU A 184 20.52 42.37 -22.60
CA LEU A 184 19.14 42.82 -22.69
C LEU A 184 18.45 42.21 -23.92
N GLY A 185 17.20 41.78 -23.74
CA GLY A 185 16.36 41.33 -24.85
C GLY A 185 14.88 41.38 -24.45
N SER A 186 14.25 42.51 -24.73
CA SER A 186 12.81 42.72 -24.62
C SER A 186 12.05 41.92 -25.70
N SER A 187 11.03 41.14 -25.34
CA SER A 187 9.82 41.03 -26.16
C SER A 187 8.63 40.38 -25.44
N SER A 188 7.48 40.91 -25.82
CA SER A 188 6.09 40.70 -25.43
C SER A 188 5.54 39.26 -25.57
N GLY A 189 4.74 38.85 -24.59
CA GLY A 189 3.38 38.30 -24.76
C GLY A 189 3.15 36.97 -25.50
N ARG A 190 2.71 35.93 -24.77
CA ARG A 190 1.41 35.23 -24.92
C ARG A 190 1.39 33.81 -24.30
N LYS A 191 0.27 33.55 -23.60
CA LYS A 191 -0.57 32.32 -23.54
C LYS A 191 0.01 30.98 -23.04
N ILE A 192 -0.56 30.59 -21.89
CA ILE A 192 -1.12 29.29 -21.49
C ILE A 192 -1.28 28.28 -22.64
N ARG A 193 -0.63 27.11 -22.52
CA ARG A 193 -1.20 25.74 -22.58
C ARG A 193 -0.05 24.75 -22.81
N ALA A 194 0.20 23.85 -21.85
CA ALA A 194 1.03 22.67 -22.10
C ALA A 194 0.32 21.43 -21.53
N THR A 195 0.03 20.56 -22.48
CA THR A 195 -0.76 19.33 -22.46
C THR A 195 0.00 18.18 -21.81
N PHE A 196 -0.74 17.33 -21.11
CA PHE A 196 -0.32 16.03 -20.60
C PHE A 196 0.33 15.15 -21.68
N GLN A 197 1.49 14.59 -21.37
CA GLN A 197 1.94 13.32 -21.94
C GLN A 197 2.44 12.43 -20.81
N SER A 198 1.60 11.45 -20.46
CA SER A 198 1.94 10.29 -19.65
C SER A 198 1.78 9.05 -20.54
N ALA A 199 2.58 8.03 -20.27
CA ALA A 199 2.56 6.66 -20.81
C ALA A 199 3.52 6.34 -21.97
N THR A 200 4.78 6.05 -21.62
CA THR A 200 5.55 5.00 -22.31
C THR A 200 6.69 4.47 -21.45
N LEU A 201 6.48 3.34 -20.79
CA LEU A 201 7.53 2.33 -20.60
C LEU A 201 6.87 0.95 -20.67
N CYS A 202 6.56 0.53 -21.89
CA CYS A 202 6.39 -0.87 -22.25
C CYS A 202 7.14 -1.06 -23.56
N GLY A 203 8.02 -2.06 -23.60
CA GLY A 203 9.07 -2.19 -24.59
C GLY A 203 8.59 -2.37 -26.03
N TYR A 204 9.46 -1.99 -26.95
CA TYR A 204 9.37 -2.45 -28.33
C TYR A 204 10.73 -2.94 -28.81
N ILE A 205 10.63 -4.09 -29.47
CA ILE A 205 11.64 -4.81 -30.21
C ILE A 205 12.16 -3.91 -31.34
N SER A 206 13.46 -4.06 -31.59
CA SER A 206 14.26 -3.37 -32.60
C SER A 206 13.77 -3.64 -34.03
N THR A 207 13.65 -2.57 -34.84
CA THR A 207 13.89 -2.59 -36.29
C THR A 207 14.32 -1.19 -36.77
N GLY A 208 15.59 -1.08 -37.16
CA GLY A 208 16.20 -0.24 -38.20
C GLY A 208 15.78 1.24 -38.40
N GLY A 209 16.78 2.13 -38.41
CA GLY A 209 16.77 3.31 -39.29
C GLY A 209 17.21 4.65 -38.68
N ASP A 210 18.48 4.95 -38.88
CA ASP A 210 19.08 6.28 -39.10
C ASP A 210 19.34 7.31 -37.98
N VAL A 211 20.47 7.98 -38.16
CA VAL A 211 21.28 8.72 -37.18
C VAL A 211 20.94 10.22 -37.17
N ARG A 212 20.70 10.82 -35.98
CA ARG A 212 21.22 12.16 -35.64
C ARG A 212 21.26 12.42 -34.12
N PRO A 213 22.37 12.92 -33.56
CA PRO A 213 22.55 13.09 -32.11
C PRO A 213 22.11 14.49 -31.67
N GLY A 214 21.08 14.56 -30.84
CA GLY A 214 20.68 15.75 -30.10
C GLY A 214 20.15 15.31 -28.74
N SER A 215 21.06 14.96 -27.82
CA SER A 215 20.70 14.46 -26.49
C SER A 215 20.12 15.59 -25.64
N LEU A 216 18.81 15.79 -25.71
CA LEU A 216 18.07 16.42 -24.63
C LEU A 216 17.91 15.36 -23.53
N SER A 217 18.68 15.50 -22.48
CA SER A 217 18.59 14.70 -21.27
C SER A 217 17.13 14.70 -20.76
N PRO A 218 16.58 13.54 -20.33
CA PRO A 218 15.27 13.52 -19.68
C PRO A 218 15.30 14.36 -18.40
N PRO A 219 14.15 14.94 -17.97
CA PRO A 219 14.11 15.79 -16.79
C PRO A 219 14.56 14.99 -15.55
N LEU A 220 15.34 15.65 -14.69
CA LEU A 220 16.05 15.17 -13.49
C LEU A 220 15.13 14.65 -12.35
N PHE A 221 14.09 13.89 -12.65
CA PHE A 221 13.19 13.30 -11.65
C PHE A 221 13.66 12.01 -10.97
N PRO A 222 14.67 11.24 -11.45
CA PRO A 222 15.20 10.12 -10.66
C PRO A 222 16.01 10.56 -9.43
N TYR A 223 16.48 11.82 -9.39
CA TYR A 223 17.45 12.27 -8.39
C TYR A 223 16.81 12.82 -7.10
N LEU A 224 15.55 13.24 -7.11
CA LEU A 224 14.91 13.82 -5.91
C LEU A 224 14.49 12.76 -4.89
N SER A 225 14.27 11.52 -5.30
CA SER A 225 14.03 10.39 -4.39
C SER A 225 15.30 9.88 -3.71
N ALA A 226 16.49 10.37 -4.10
CA ALA A 226 17.78 9.88 -3.61
C ALA A 226 18.25 10.54 -2.29
N LEU A 227 17.53 11.56 -1.79
CA LEU A 227 17.97 12.38 -0.65
C LEU A 227 17.17 12.16 0.64
N GLY A 228 16.15 11.29 0.63
CA GLY A 228 15.27 11.03 1.78
C GLY A 228 15.44 9.64 2.39
N PRO A 229 14.94 9.41 3.62
CA PRO A 229 14.91 8.08 4.22
C PRO A 229 14.18 7.11 3.29
N LYS A 230 14.71 5.89 3.15
CA LYS A 230 14.11 4.87 2.28
C LYS A 230 13.59 3.71 3.13
N TYR A 231 12.29 3.51 3.10
CA TYR A 231 11.66 2.35 3.71
C TYR A 231 11.90 1.10 2.87
N SER A 232 12.20 0.01 3.56
CA SER A 232 12.42 -1.31 2.97
C SER A 232 11.55 -2.34 3.68
N LEU A 233 11.03 -3.31 2.93
CA LEU A 233 10.17 -4.36 3.46
C LEU A 233 10.96 -5.22 4.45
N LEU A 234 10.49 -5.30 5.67
CA LEU A 234 11.12 -6.05 6.75
C LEU A 234 10.46 -7.41 6.94
N ALA A 235 9.12 -7.45 6.98
CA ALA A 235 8.35 -8.66 7.16
C ALA A 235 6.95 -8.51 6.55
N HIS A 236 6.26 -9.62 6.30
CA HIS A 236 4.89 -9.61 5.83
C HIS A 236 4.11 -10.86 6.27
N THR A 237 2.79 -10.77 6.19
CA THR A 237 1.88 -11.92 6.32
C THR A 237 0.59 -11.67 5.56
N THR A 238 -0.19 -12.73 5.37
CA THR A 238 -1.49 -12.68 4.68
C THR A 238 -2.55 -13.29 5.59
N LEU A 239 -3.55 -12.49 5.94
CA LEU A 239 -4.73 -12.91 6.67
C LEU A 239 -5.89 -13.15 5.69
N THR A 240 -6.81 -14.00 6.10
CA THR A 240 -7.95 -14.46 5.28
C THR A 240 -9.15 -14.65 6.19
N ILE A 241 -10.31 -15.03 5.63
CA ILE A 241 -11.52 -15.29 6.41
C ILE A 241 -11.32 -16.31 7.54
N LYS A 242 -10.40 -17.27 7.40
CA LYS A 242 -10.05 -18.27 8.44
C LYS A 242 -9.42 -17.65 9.69
N HIS A 243 -8.92 -16.42 9.57
CA HIS A 243 -8.28 -15.68 10.63
C HIS A 243 -9.23 -14.72 11.34
N VAL A 244 -10.47 -14.58 10.85
CA VAL A 244 -11.48 -13.70 11.44
C VAL A 244 -11.96 -14.27 12.77
N GLN A 245 -11.79 -13.50 13.83
CA GLN A 245 -12.27 -13.82 15.17
C GLN A 245 -12.38 -12.54 16.02
N GLU A 246 -13.33 -12.52 16.95
CA GLU A 246 -13.53 -11.37 17.84
C GLU A 246 -12.38 -11.20 18.86
N ALA A 247 -11.64 -12.28 19.14
CA ALA A 247 -10.52 -12.29 20.07
C ALA A 247 -9.19 -11.94 19.41
N PHE A 248 -8.29 -11.38 20.21
CA PHE A 248 -6.89 -11.14 19.84
C PHE A 248 -6.18 -12.46 19.49
N LYS A 249 -5.45 -12.49 18.37
CA LYS A 249 -4.72 -13.68 17.89
C LYS A 249 -3.30 -13.35 17.50
N THR A 250 -2.42 -14.33 17.63
CA THR A 250 -1.08 -14.33 17.05
C THR A 250 -1.09 -14.99 15.67
N HIS A 251 -0.36 -14.38 14.74
CA HIS A 251 -0.18 -14.80 13.37
C HIS A 251 1.30 -14.82 13.02
N ASP A 252 1.72 -15.77 12.20
CA ASP A 252 3.12 -15.87 11.77
C ASP A 252 3.47 -14.73 10.80
N LEU A 253 4.66 -14.15 10.99
CA LEU A 253 5.27 -13.16 10.10
C LEU A 253 6.43 -13.81 9.33
N SER A 254 6.38 -13.71 8.01
CA SER A 254 7.48 -14.08 7.13
C SER A 254 8.47 -12.92 7.01
N LEU A 255 9.74 -13.16 7.31
CA LEU A 255 10.78 -12.13 7.21
C LEU A 255 11.25 -11.99 5.76
N SER A 256 11.43 -10.74 5.34
CA SER A 256 11.96 -10.37 4.02
C SER A 256 13.39 -9.81 4.09
N ALA A 257 13.89 -9.52 5.29
CA ALA A 257 15.24 -9.00 5.51
C ALA A 257 16.02 -9.82 6.56
N THR A 258 17.34 -9.67 6.53
CA THR A 258 18.31 -10.33 7.42
C THR A 258 19.08 -9.32 8.28
N GLU A 259 19.77 -9.80 9.32
CA GLU A 259 20.55 -8.98 10.27
C GLU A 259 21.58 -8.05 9.62
N GLN A 260 22.02 -8.34 8.38
CA GLN A 260 22.99 -7.53 7.65
C GLN A 260 22.39 -6.22 7.08
N ASN A 261 21.06 -6.11 7.06
CA ASN A 261 20.39 -4.94 6.51
C ASN A 261 20.36 -3.80 7.54
N PRO A 262 20.65 -2.55 7.15
CA PRO A 262 20.71 -1.43 8.09
C PRO A 262 19.36 -1.11 8.76
N PHE A 263 18.25 -1.47 8.09
CA PHE A 263 16.87 -1.29 8.55
C PHE A 263 16.30 -2.51 9.29
N TRP A 264 17.13 -3.53 9.56
CA TRP A 264 16.70 -4.74 10.24
C TRP A 264 16.29 -4.45 11.69
N LEU A 265 15.25 -5.15 12.15
CA LEU A 265 14.83 -5.20 13.55
C LEU A 265 14.69 -6.66 13.96
N PRO A 266 15.04 -7.00 15.22
CA PRO A 266 14.83 -8.34 15.73
C PRO A 266 13.35 -8.57 15.99
N LEU A 267 12.70 -9.41 15.19
CA LEU A 267 11.28 -9.75 15.36
C LEU A 267 11.11 -11.17 15.90
N TYR A 268 10.08 -11.40 16.72
CA TYR A 268 9.64 -12.75 17.13
C TYR A 268 9.06 -13.59 15.98
N ARG A 269 9.03 -13.06 14.75
CA ARG A 269 8.38 -13.68 13.57
C ARG A 269 6.90 -13.94 13.79
N SER A 270 6.27 -13.12 14.62
CA SER A 270 4.85 -13.12 14.85
C SER A 270 4.33 -11.70 14.90
N MET A 271 3.07 -11.53 14.53
CA MET A 271 2.29 -10.34 14.82
C MET A 271 1.03 -10.75 15.56
N CYS A 272 0.48 -9.83 16.32
CA CYS A 272 -0.80 -10.01 16.96
C CYS A 272 -1.76 -8.93 16.52
N CYS A 273 -3.02 -9.28 16.32
CA CYS A 273 -4.07 -8.33 15.98
C CYS A 273 -5.45 -8.92 16.31
N ARG A 274 -6.47 -8.07 16.26
CA ARG A 274 -7.87 -8.48 16.17
C ARG A 274 -8.36 -8.21 14.75
N LEU A 275 -8.75 -9.28 14.06
CA LEU A 275 -9.32 -9.24 12.71
C LEU A 275 -10.80 -9.62 12.77
N VAL A 276 -11.68 -8.68 12.43
CA VAL A 276 -13.13 -8.90 12.42
C VAL A 276 -13.68 -8.68 11.02
N ALA A 277 -14.77 -9.38 10.69
CA ALA A 277 -15.50 -9.18 9.45
C ALA A 277 -17.00 -9.02 9.76
N GLN A 278 -17.63 -8.08 9.06
CA GLN A 278 -19.08 -7.83 9.13
C GLN A 278 -19.67 -7.98 7.72
N PRO A 279 -20.23 -9.15 7.39
CA PRO A 279 -20.98 -9.34 6.15
C PRO A 279 -22.17 -8.38 6.08
N LEU A 280 -22.46 -7.81 4.89
CA LEU A 280 -23.60 -6.92 4.70
C LEU A 280 -24.94 -7.60 5.00
N CYS A 281 -25.03 -8.91 4.74
CA CYS A 281 -26.22 -9.71 5.03
C CYS A 281 -26.57 -9.83 6.53
N MET A 282 -25.65 -9.49 7.43
CA MET A 282 -25.94 -9.44 8.87
C MET A 282 -26.68 -8.16 9.29
N ILE A 283 -26.58 -7.09 8.50
CA ILE A 283 -27.10 -5.76 8.86
C ILE A 283 -28.20 -5.28 7.90
N GLN A 284 -28.34 -5.90 6.74
CA GLN A 284 -29.30 -5.51 5.70
C GLN A 284 -30.00 -6.75 5.12
N PRO A 285 -31.30 -6.66 4.80
CA PRO A 285 -31.99 -7.72 4.06
C PRO A 285 -31.41 -7.82 2.65
N VAL A 286 -30.77 -8.95 2.33
CA VAL A 286 -30.19 -9.19 0.99
C VAL A 286 -31.14 -10.01 0.11
N ILE A 287 -31.94 -10.89 0.71
CA ILE A 287 -32.92 -11.73 0.02
C ILE A 287 -34.21 -11.74 0.84
N SER A 288 -35.34 -11.54 0.16
CA SER A 288 -36.68 -11.64 0.76
C SER A 288 -37.57 -12.53 -0.12
N GLY A 289 -38.25 -13.50 0.48
CA GLY A 289 -39.17 -14.37 -0.26
C GLY A 289 -39.86 -15.39 0.64
N PRO A 290 -40.86 -16.11 0.11
CA PRO A 290 -41.54 -17.15 0.86
C PRO A 290 -40.60 -18.34 1.11
N LEU A 291 -40.36 -18.66 2.38
CA LEU A 291 -39.56 -19.82 2.81
C LEU A 291 -40.47 -21.03 3.05
N LYS A 292 -40.27 -22.14 2.34
CA LYS A 292 -40.93 -23.42 2.65
C LYS A 292 -40.09 -24.20 3.66
N VAL A 293 -40.46 -24.14 4.94
CA VAL A 293 -39.79 -24.91 6.00
C VAL A 293 -40.39 -26.31 6.07
N LYS A 294 -39.55 -27.35 5.90
CA LYS A 294 -39.95 -28.74 6.11
C LYS A 294 -39.59 -29.15 7.53
N VAL A 295 -40.58 -29.26 8.41
CA VAL A 295 -40.37 -29.66 9.81
C VAL A 295 -40.13 -31.17 9.89
N THR A 296 -38.90 -31.58 10.21
CA THR A 296 -38.57 -32.94 10.64
C THR A 296 -38.67 -32.98 12.16
N ARG A 297 -39.54 -33.87 12.70
CA ARG A 297 -39.76 -34.02 14.14
C ARG A 297 -38.48 -34.52 14.85
N PHE A 298 -37.72 -33.62 15.47
CA PHE A 298 -36.89 -33.92 16.64
C PHE A 298 -36.89 -32.74 17.61
N SER A 299 -36.87 -33.08 18.90
CA SER A 299 -37.20 -32.22 20.03
C SER A 299 -36.09 -31.20 20.37
N HIS A 300 -36.51 -29.96 20.61
CA HIS A 300 -35.84 -28.83 21.29
C HIS A 300 -34.90 -27.88 20.51
N VAL A 301 -35.34 -26.61 20.55
CA VAL A 301 -34.71 -25.30 20.21
C VAL A 301 -34.54 -24.96 18.71
N LEU A 302 -35.53 -24.25 18.15
CA LEU A 302 -35.39 -23.47 16.92
C LEU A 302 -34.97 -22.03 17.27
N LEU A 303 -33.69 -21.71 17.08
CA LEU A 303 -33.21 -20.34 16.97
C LEU A 303 -33.25 -19.96 15.48
N PHE A 304 -34.23 -19.17 15.05
CA PHE A 304 -34.22 -18.59 13.71
C PHE A 304 -33.33 -17.35 13.68
N ILE A 305 -32.10 -17.54 13.25
CA ILE A 305 -31.30 -16.47 12.67
C ILE A 305 -30.93 -16.98 11.27
N CYS A 306 -31.32 -16.27 10.21
CA CYS A 306 -30.75 -16.48 8.88
C CYS A 306 -29.27 -16.08 8.94
N LYS A 307 -28.44 -16.98 9.46
CA LYS A 307 -26.98 -16.95 9.31
C LYS A 307 -26.64 -18.03 8.29
N TYR A 308 -26.32 -17.59 7.08
CA TYR A 308 -25.54 -18.42 6.18
C TYR A 308 -24.16 -18.58 6.83
N SER A 309 -23.88 -19.79 7.31
CA SER A 309 -22.55 -20.22 7.72
C SER A 309 -22.49 -21.69 7.36
N ASP A 310 -21.69 -22.03 6.35
CA ASP A 310 -21.11 -23.36 6.24
C ASP A 310 -19.68 -23.22 5.71
N VAL A 311 -18.75 -23.74 6.53
CA VAL A 311 -17.41 -24.21 6.17
C VAL A 311 -17.54 -25.67 5.76
#